data_AF-A0A437QFI6-F1
#
_entry.id   AF-A0A437QFI6-F1
#
_cell.length_a   1.000
_cell.length_b   1.000
_cell.length_c   1.000
_cell.angle_alpha   90.00
_cell.angle_beta   90.00
_cell.angle_gamma   90.00
#
_symmetry.space_group_name_H-M   'P 1'
#
loop_
_entity.id
_entity.type
_entity.pdbx_description
1 polymer ?
#
loop_
_entity_poly.entity_id
_entity_poly.type
_entity_poly.pdbx_seq_one_letter_code
_entity_poly.pdbx_strand_id
1 'polypeptide(L)'
;MEKLLEKLLYSSRWIMAPIYLGLSLVLLALGIKFFQEVFYILPAVFSIKEVDLILVVLSLIDITLVGGLIVMVMFSGYENFVSRLDINEKDEKLNWLGKVDSASLKNKVAASIVAISSIHLLKVFMDTPNIPNDKIMWYLLIHITFVVSAFAMGYLDKIMKDKV
;
A
#
# COMPACT_ATOMS: atom_id res chain seq x y z
N MET A 1 8.63 -13.41 35.65
CA MET A 1 8.96 -13.33 34.21
C MET A 1 7.79 -12.75 33.40
N GLU A 2 6.55 -13.19 33.62
CA GLU A 2 5.34 -12.68 32.94
C GLU A 2 5.18 -11.15 33.00
N LYS A 3 5.30 -10.53 34.18
CA LYS A 3 5.19 -9.06 34.33
C LYS A 3 6.24 -8.25 33.55
N LEU A 4 7.39 -8.83 33.26
CA LEU A 4 8.47 -8.16 32.51
C LEU A 4 8.21 -8.27 31.00
N LEU A 5 7.69 -9.42 30.54
CA LEU A 5 7.21 -9.61 29.19
C LEU A 5 5.99 -8.73 28.87
N GLU A 6 5.00 -8.65 29.76
CA GLU A 6 3.87 -7.73 29.61
C GLU A 6 4.34 -6.28 29.52
N LYS A 7 5.18 -5.83 30.45
CA LYS A 7 5.69 -4.46 30.44
C LYS A 7 6.48 -4.13 29.17
N LEU A 8 7.27 -5.08 28.65
CA LEU A 8 7.95 -4.94 27.36
C LEU A 8 6.96 -4.86 26.18
N LEU A 9 5.95 -5.71 26.14
CA LEU A 9 4.92 -5.71 25.09
C LEU A 9 4.10 -4.41 25.11
N TYR A 10 3.70 -3.92 26.28
CA TYR A 10 3.01 -2.64 26.44
C TYR A 10 3.91 -1.45 26.05
N SER A 11 5.18 -1.45 26.47
CA SER A 11 6.13 -0.40 26.08
C SER A 11 6.47 -0.40 24.58
N SER A 12 6.35 -1.53 23.89
CA SER A 12 6.56 -1.62 22.44
C SER A 12 5.62 -0.72 21.63
N ARG A 13 4.48 -0.27 22.19
CA ARG A 13 3.58 0.69 21.52
C ARG A 13 4.28 2.02 21.22
N TRP A 14 5.20 2.45 22.07
CA TRP A 14 5.92 3.70 21.88
C TRP A 14 6.85 3.68 20.66
N ILE A 15 7.21 2.50 20.15
CA ILE A 15 7.96 2.36 18.90
C ILE A 15 7.09 2.73 17.68
N MET A 16 5.77 2.57 17.76
CA MET A 16 4.87 2.89 16.64
C MET A 16 4.73 4.41 16.42
N ALA A 17 4.82 5.21 17.48
CA ALA A 17 4.72 6.67 17.39
C ALA A 17 5.77 7.31 16.45
N PRO A 18 7.09 7.07 16.59
CA PRO A 18 8.08 7.60 15.66
C PRO A 18 7.95 7.00 14.25
N ILE A 19 7.49 5.75 14.10
CA ILE A 19 7.26 5.14 12.78
C ILE A 19 6.13 5.88 12.04
N TYR A 20 4.99 6.13 12.69
CA TYR A 20 3.89 6.87 12.07
C TYR A 20 4.23 8.33 11.80
N LEU A 21 5.08 8.94 12.63
CA LEU A 21 5.63 10.27 12.35
C LEU A 21 6.50 10.24 11.09
N GLY A 22 7.37 9.24 10.96
CA GLY A 22 8.17 9.01 9.75
C GLY A 22 7.30 8.84 8.50
N LEU A 23 6.26 8.01 8.57
CA LEU A 23 5.33 7.82 7.45
C LEU A 23 4.58 9.11 7.08
N SER A 24 4.22 9.94 8.07
CA SER A 24 3.62 11.26 7.83
C SER A 24 4.58 12.21 7.09
N LEU A 25 5.87 12.19 7.44
CA LEU A 25 6.89 12.97 6.73
C LEU A 25 7.08 12.47 5.29
N VAL A 26 7.03 11.16 5.06
CA VAL A 26 7.07 10.58 3.71
C VAL A 26 5.86 11.04 2.90
N LEU A 27 4.65 11.05 3.48
CA LEU A 27 3.46 11.58 2.81
C LEU A 27 3.60 13.05 2.43
N LEU A 28 4.17 13.88 3.31
CA LEU A 28 4.47 15.28 3.00
C LEU A 28 5.47 15.40 1.84
N ALA A 29 6.54 14.60 1.85
CA ALA A 29 7.52 14.60 0.77
C ALA A 29 6.91 14.18 -0.58
N LEU A 30 6.03 13.16 -0.58
CA LEU A 30 5.28 12.75 -1.77
C LEU A 30 4.35 13.87 -2.25
N GLY A 31 3.66 14.57 -1.35
CA GLY A 31 2.83 15.73 -1.69
C GLY A 31 3.64 16.86 -2.33
N ILE A 32 4.82 17.18 -1.77
CA ILE A 32 5.72 18.19 -2.35
C ILE A 32 6.13 17.77 -3.77
N LYS A 33 6.55 16.51 -3.96
CA LYS A 33 6.96 16.01 -5.27
C LYS A 33 5.81 16.00 -6.29
N PHE A 34 4.59 15.68 -5.84
CA PHE A 34 3.39 15.76 -6.67
C PHE A 34 3.17 17.17 -7.22
N PHE A 35 3.15 18.18 -6.34
CA PHE A 35 2.94 19.57 -6.77
C PHE A 35 4.11 20.09 -7.61
N GLN A 36 5.34 19.69 -7.31
CA GLN A 36 6.51 20.01 -8.14
C GLN A 36 6.31 19.55 -9.59
N GLU A 37 5.82 18.33 -9.81
CA GLU A 37 5.62 17.80 -11.16
C GLU A 37 4.45 18.46 -11.88
N VAL A 38 3.39 18.82 -11.14
CA VAL A 38 2.28 19.63 -11.67
C VAL A 38 2.77 21.01 -12.12
N PHE A 39 3.59 21.68 -11.31
CA PHE A 39 4.15 22.99 -11.69
C PHE A 39 5.13 22.90 -12.86
N TYR A 40 5.83 21.77 -13.02
CA TYR A 40 6.70 21.54 -14.16
C TYR A 40 5.92 21.33 -15.46
N ILE A 41 4.81 20.59 -15.42
CA ILE A 41 4.06 20.20 -16.63
C ILE A 41 3.07 21.25 -17.12
N LEU A 42 2.46 22.02 -16.21
CA LEU A 42 1.43 23.01 -16.53
C LEU A 42 1.84 24.01 -17.62
N PRO A 43 3.03 24.65 -17.54
CA PRO A 43 3.48 25.59 -18.58
C PRO A 43 3.79 24.90 -19.91
N ALA A 44 4.13 23.61 -19.88
CA ALA A 44 4.59 22.86 -21.04
C ALA A 44 3.44 22.13 -21.78
N VAL A 45 2.22 22.13 -21.25
CA VAL A 45 1.11 21.27 -21.70
C VAL A 45 0.77 21.42 -23.19
N PHE A 46 0.95 22.61 -23.77
CA PHE A 46 0.67 22.87 -25.19
C PHE A 46 1.83 22.52 -26.14
N SER A 47 3.01 22.20 -25.59
CA SER A 47 4.25 22.03 -26.35
C SER A 47 4.87 20.64 -26.23
N ILE A 48 4.48 19.85 -25.23
CA ILE A 48 4.97 18.47 -25.04
C ILE A 48 4.25 17.49 -25.97
N LYS A 49 4.90 16.36 -26.25
CA LYS A 49 4.26 15.25 -26.97
C LYS A 49 3.21 14.58 -26.08
N GLU A 50 2.18 14.02 -26.70
CA GLU A 50 1.09 13.31 -26.00
C GLU A 50 1.61 12.15 -25.14
N VAL A 51 2.59 11.38 -25.64
CA VAL A 51 3.21 10.29 -24.88
C VAL A 51 3.89 10.80 -23.62
N ASP A 52 4.65 11.90 -23.71
CA ASP A 52 5.36 12.49 -22.57
C ASP A 52 4.36 13.02 -21.51
N LEU A 53 3.25 13.62 -21.96
CA LEU A 53 2.16 14.05 -21.07
C LEU A 53 1.57 12.85 -20.32
N ILE A 54 1.27 11.75 -21.02
CA ILE A 54 0.73 10.53 -20.42
C ILE A 54 1.72 9.95 -19.40
N LEU A 55 3.01 9.91 -19.70
CA LEU A 55 4.04 9.41 -18.77
C LEU A 55 4.10 10.24 -17.47
N VAL A 56 3.97 11.57 -17.56
CA VAL A 56 3.91 12.44 -16.39
C VAL A 56 2.64 12.19 -15.58
N VAL A 57 1.48 12.07 -16.24
CA VAL A 57 0.20 11.74 -15.58
C VAL A 57 0.29 10.38 -14.87
N LEU A 58 0.85 9.35 -15.51
CA LEU A 58 1.07 8.04 -14.88
C LEU A 58 1.99 8.15 -13.65
N SER A 59 3.02 9.00 -13.71
CA SER A 59 3.88 9.26 -12.54
C SER A 59 3.14 9.94 -11.39
N LEU A 60 2.22 10.87 -11.68
CA LEU A 60 1.39 11.52 -10.65
C LEU A 60 0.40 10.53 -10.02
N ILE A 61 -0.16 9.62 -10.82
CA ILE A 61 -1.01 8.52 -10.34
C ILE A 61 -0.21 7.59 -9.44
N ASP A 62 1.00 7.20 -9.83
CA ASP A 62 1.88 6.34 -9.01
C ASP A 62 2.15 6.98 -7.63
N ILE A 63 2.50 8.28 -7.59
CA ILE A 63 2.71 9.01 -6.32
C ILE A 63 1.44 8.96 -5.44
N THR A 64 0.27 9.16 -6.06
CA THR A 64 -1.02 9.13 -5.35
C THR A 64 -1.33 7.76 -4.79
N LEU A 65 -1.08 6.69 -5.55
CA LEU A 65 -1.32 5.32 -5.11
C LEU A 65 -0.38 4.91 -3.96
N VAL A 66 0.90 5.29 -4.05
CA VAL A 66 1.87 5.07 -2.96
C VAL A 66 1.43 5.83 -1.71
N GLY A 67 0.98 7.08 -1.86
CA GLY A 67 0.42 7.85 -0.75
C GLY A 67 -0.80 7.18 -0.10
N GLY A 68 -1.75 6.72 -0.91
CA GLY A 68 -2.92 5.97 -0.44
C GLY A 68 -2.55 4.69 0.31
N LEU A 69 -1.56 3.94 -0.17
CA LEU A 69 -1.04 2.74 0.50
C LEU A 69 -0.43 3.08 1.86
N ILE A 70 0.38 4.15 1.96
CA ILE A 70 0.95 4.60 3.23
C ILE A 70 -0.14 4.95 4.23
N VAL A 71 -1.15 5.71 3.81
CA VAL A 71 -2.30 6.07 4.66
C VAL A 71 -3.03 4.82 5.15
N MET A 72 -3.29 3.85 4.26
CA MET A 72 -3.93 2.58 4.62
C MET A 72 -3.11 1.81 5.66
N VAL A 73 -1.79 1.72 5.47
CA VAL A 73 -0.87 1.06 6.41
C VAL A 73 -0.87 1.77 7.76
N MET A 74 -0.85 3.10 7.79
CA MET A 74 -0.91 3.88 9.04
C MET A 74 -2.20 3.61 9.81
N PHE A 75 -3.37 3.71 9.16
CA PHE A 75 -4.65 3.48 9.82
C PHE A 75 -4.80 2.02 10.29
N SER A 76 -4.46 1.06 9.42
CA SER A 76 -4.56 -0.35 9.78
C SER A 76 -3.59 -0.72 10.90
N GLY A 77 -2.35 -0.21 10.86
CA GLY A 77 -1.38 -0.42 11.93
C GLY A 77 -1.86 0.18 13.25
N TYR A 78 -2.39 1.40 13.22
CA TYR A 78 -2.92 2.06 14.42
C TYR A 78 -4.09 1.28 15.04
N GLU A 79 -5.04 0.84 14.23
CA GLU A 79 -6.18 0.04 14.66
C GLU A 79 -5.72 -1.29 15.29
N ASN A 80 -4.81 -2.01 14.65
CA ASN A 80 -4.38 -3.33 15.11
C ASN A 80 -3.49 -3.29 16.37
N PHE A 81 -2.61 -2.28 16.50
CA PHE A 81 -1.55 -2.29 17.52
C PHE A 81 -1.69 -1.22 18.61
N VAL A 82 -2.42 -0.12 18.37
CA VAL A 82 -2.57 0.96 19.36
C VAL A 82 -3.98 0.96 19.93
N SER A 83 -4.99 0.95 19.07
CA SER A 83 -6.40 1.06 19.48
C SER A 83 -6.91 -0.15 20.27
N ARG A 84 -6.59 -1.39 19.85
CA ARG A 84 -7.10 -2.60 20.54
C ARG A 84 -6.57 -2.81 21.94
N LEU A 85 -5.39 -2.27 22.23
CA LEU A 85 -4.76 -2.46 23.52
C LEU A 85 -5.18 -1.35 24.52
N ASP A 86 -5.99 -0.38 24.11
CA ASP A 86 -6.52 0.71 24.94
C ASP A 86 -7.97 0.44 25.40
N ILE A 87 -8.46 -0.79 25.20
CA ILE A 87 -9.76 -1.25 25.70
C ILE A 87 -9.57 -1.66 27.17
N ASN A 88 -10.20 -0.90 28.08
CA ASN A 88 -10.09 -0.97 29.54
C ASN A 88 -9.84 -2.37 30.14
N GLU A 89 -8.91 -2.44 31.11
CA GLU A 89 -8.54 -3.60 31.95
C GLU A 89 -9.69 -4.24 32.79
N LYS A 90 -10.95 -3.82 32.61
CA LYS A 90 -12.10 -4.32 33.39
C LYS A 90 -13.09 -5.19 32.61
N ASP A 91 -12.95 -5.33 31.29
CA ASP A 91 -13.83 -6.22 30.54
C ASP A 91 -13.25 -7.63 30.46
N GLU A 92 -13.50 -8.40 31.53
CA GLU A 92 -13.54 -9.85 31.45
C GLU A 92 -14.54 -10.28 30.36
N LYS A 93 -14.06 -10.48 29.11
CA LYS A 93 -14.39 -11.63 28.25
C LYS A 93 -13.69 -11.57 26.88
N LEU A 94 -12.49 -12.09 26.94
CA LEU A 94 -11.60 -12.64 25.91
C LEU A 94 -12.20 -13.67 24.90
N ASN A 95 -13.50 -13.65 24.55
CA ASN A 95 -14.06 -14.71 23.67
C ASN A 95 -14.74 -14.27 22.37
N TRP A 96 -14.76 -12.98 22.04
CA TRP A 96 -15.30 -12.49 20.76
C TRP A 96 -14.34 -11.61 19.94
N LEU A 97 -13.17 -11.28 20.50
CA LEU A 97 -12.13 -10.42 19.91
C LEU A 97 -11.34 -11.07 18.76
N GLY A 98 -11.92 -12.09 18.12
CA GLY A 98 -11.32 -12.91 17.08
C GLY A 98 -11.80 -12.62 15.66
N LYS A 99 -12.33 -11.42 15.38
CA LYS A 99 -12.76 -11.04 14.02
C LYS A 99 -12.37 -9.62 13.66
N VAL A 100 -11.08 -9.31 13.69
CA VAL A 100 -10.60 -8.40 12.63
C VAL A 100 -10.02 -9.27 11.56
N ASP A 101 -10.79 -9.28 10.48
CA ASP A 101 -10.61 -10.08 9.27
C ASP A 101 -9.29 -9.71 8.61
N SER A 102 -8.21 -10.34 9.10
CA SER A 102 -6.87 -10.20 8.53
C SER A 102 -6.86 -10.68 7.08
N ALA A 103 -7.83 -11.51 6.67
CA ALA A 103 -8.07 -11.89 5.29
C ALA A 103 -8.57 -10.69 4.45
N SER A 104 -9.51 -9.89 4.96
CA SER A 104 -9.94 -8.65 4.28
C SER A 104 -8.79 -7.65 4.05
N LEU A 105 -7.85 -7.55 5.00
CA LEU A 105 -6.68 -6.67 4.86
C LEU A 105 -5.71 -7.21 3.80
N LYS A 106 -5.41 -8.52 3.83
CA LYS A 106 -4.53 -9.17 2.85
C LYS A 106 -5.04 -8.98 1.42
N ASN A 107 -6.34 -9.17 1.19
CA ASN A 107 -6.93 -8.98 -0.14
C ASN A 107 -6.89 -7.52 -0.61
N LYS A 108 -7.15 -6.55 0.27
CA LYS A 108 -7.07 -5.13 -0.08
C LYS A 108 -5.65 -4.72 -0.48
N VAL A 109 -4.65 -5.19 0.26
CA VAL A 109 -3.24 -4.93 -0.06
C VAL A 109 -2.84 -5.61 -1.36
N ALA A 110 -3.19 -6.88 -1.57
CA ALA A 110 -2.89 -7.60 -2.81
C ALA A 110 -3.53 -6.93 -4.04
N ALA A 111 -4.80 -6.53 -3.95
CA ALA A 111 -5.49 -5.79 -5.01
C ALA A 111 -4.81 -4.45 -5.32
N SER A 112 -4.33 -3.75 -4.29
CA SER A 112 -3.63 -2.46 -4.45
C SER A 112 -2.28 -2.64 -5.14
N ILE A 113 -1.51 -3.67 -4.79
CA ILE A 113 -0.23 -4.01 -5.44
C ILE A 113 -0.45 -4.35 -6.92
N VAL A 114 -1.47 -5.16 -7.23
CA VAL A 114 -1.81 -5.51 -8.63
C VAL A 114 -2.16 -4.25 -9.43
N ALA A 115 -3.00 -3.37 -8.89
CA ALA A 115 -3.39 -2.13 -9.56
C ALA A 115 -2.20 -1.20 -9.85
N ILE A 116 -1.32 -1.00 -8.85
CA ILE A 116 -0.09 -0.21 -9.02
C ILE A 116 0.80 -0.82 -10.10
N SER A 117 0.99 -2.15 -10.06
CA SER A 117 1.81 -2.85 -11.05
C SER A 117 1.21 -2.77 -12.46
N SER A 118 -0.12 -2.80 -12.62
CA SER A 118 -0.77 -2.61 -13.93
C SER A 118 -0.48 -1.23 -14.52
N ILE A 119 -0.55 -0.17 -13.70
CA ILE A 119 -0.30 1.20 -14.12
C ILE A 119 1.16 1.38 -14.52
N HIS A 120 2.08 0.77 -13.76
CA HIS A 120 3.50 0.75 -14.11
C HIS A 120 3.78 0.02 -15.43
N LEU A 121 3.13 -1.13 -15.66
CA LEU A 121 3.28 -1.85 -16.92
C LEU A 121 2.75 -1.04 -18.11
N LEU A 122 1.67 -0.28 -17.92
CA LEU A 122 1.16 0.66 -18.93
C LEU A 122 2.19 1.76 -19.22
N LYS A 123 2.87 2.31 -18.19
CA LYS A 123 3.96 3.28 -18.36
C LYS A 123 5.11 2.70 -19.18
N VAL A 124 5.54 1.47 -18.87
CA VAL A 124 6.58 0.76 -19.62
C VAL A 124 6.17 0.55 -21.08
N PHE A 125 4.91 0.17 -21.32
CA PHE A 125 4.37 -0.01 -22.66
C PHE A 125 4.38 1.30 -23.47
N MET A 126 3.99 2.42 -22.84
CA MET A 126 4.01 3.74 -23.49
C MET A 126 5.44 4.22 -23.82
N ASP A 127 6.45 3.75 -23.10
CA ASP A 127 7.87 4.10 -23.28
C ASP A 127 8.68 2.96 -23.95
N THR A 128 8.02 2.05 -24.68
CA THR A 128 8.65 0.90 -25.36
C THR A 128 9.90 1.27 -26.19
N PRO A 129 9.94 2.39 -26.95
CA PRO A 129 11.11 2.74 -27.75
C PRO A 129 12.40 2.96 -26.93
N ASN A 130 12.28 3.31 -25.65
CA ASN A 130 13.41 3.61 -24.77
C ASN A 130 13.73 2.48 -23.78
N ILE A 131 12.92 1.42 -23.74
CA ILE A 131 13.07 0.32 -22.79
C ILE A 131 13.50 -0.96 -23.52
N PRO A 132 14.64 -1.58 -23.14
CA PRO A 132 15.07 -2.86 -23.69
C PRO A 132 14.00 -3.96 -23.53
N ASN A 133 13.83 -4.77 -24.58
CA ASN A 133 12.73 -5.74 -24.68
C ASN A 133 12.81 -6.86 -23.60
N ASP A 134 14.02 -7.21 -23.17
CA ASP A 134 14.26 -8.12 -22.03
C ASP A 134 13.65 -7.58 -20.74
N LYS A 135 13.76 -6.27 -20.48
CA LYS A 135 13.16 -5.64 -19.31
C LYS A 135 11.64 -5.62 -19.39
N ILE A 136 11.06 -5.35 -20.56
CA ILE A 136 9.61 -5.37 -20.77
C ILE A 136 9.05 -6.77 -20.42
N MET A 137 9.74 -7.83 -20.86
CA MET A 137 9.37 -9.20 -20.51
C MET A 137 9.43 -9.46 -19.00
N TRP A 138 10.46 -8.97 -18.30
CA TRP A 138 10.54 -9.09 -16.84
C TRP A 138 9.43 -8.34 -16.11
N TYR A 139 9.09 -7.12 -16.54
CA TYR A 139 7.98 -6.38 -15.95
C TYR A 139 6.64 -7.11 -16.13
N LEU A 140 6.40 -7.68 -17.31
CA LEU A 140 5.22 -8.51 -17.56
C LEU A 140 5.19 -9.74 -16.66
N LEU A 141 6.30 -10.48 -16.54
CA LEU A 141 6.37 -11.69 -15.71
C LEU A 141 6.13 -11.39 -14.22
N ILE A 142 6.70 -10.30 -13.71
CA ILE A 142 6.48 -9.85 -12.33
C ILE A 142 4.99 -9.49 -12.14
N HIS A 143 4.39 -8.76 -13.08
CA HIS A 143 2.98 -8.40 -13.01
C HIS A 143 2.07 -9.63 -12.97
N ILE A 144 2.30 -10.59 -13.85
CA ILE A 144 1.56 -11.86 -13.87
C ILE A 144 1.72 -12.60 -12.54
N THR A 145 2.91 -12.59 -11.94
CA THR A 145 3.14 -13.20 -10.62
C THR A 145 2.28 -12.54 -9.53
N PHE A 146 2.14 -11.20 -9.54
CA PHE A 146 1.26 -10.50 -8.61
C PHE A 146 -0.22 -10.81 -8.85
N VAL A 147 -0.67 -10.85 -10.11
CA VAL A 147 -2.05 -11.19 -10.47
C VAL A 147 -2.41 -12.60 -9.99
N VAL A 148 -1.54 -13.58 -10.27
CA VAL A 148 -1.74 -14.96 -9.83
C VAL A 148 -1.76 -15.06 -8.31
N SER A 149 -0.87 -14.35 -7.62
CA SER A 149 -0.82 -14.34 -6.14
C SER A 149 -2.09 -13.74 -5.53
N ALA A 150 -2.57 -12.62 -6.06
CA ALA A 150 -3.79 -11.97 -5.60
C ALA A 150 -5.03 -12.83 -5.86
N PHE A 151 -5.09 -13.47 -7.04
CA PHE A 151 -6.17 -14.40 -7.37
C PHE A 151 -6.17 -15.61 -6.44
N ALA A 152 -5.01 -16.21 -6.16
CA ALA A 152 -4.88 -17.33 -5.24
C ALA A 152 -5.33 -16.97 -3.82
N MET A 153 -4.97 -15.78 -3.32
CA MET A 153 -5.46 -15.28 -2.02
C MET A 153 -6.98 -15.13 -2.00
N GLY A 154 -7.57 -14.49 -3.02
CA GLY A 154 -9.02 -14.33 -3.12
C GLY A 154 -9.77 -15.68 -3.23
N TYR A 155 -9.19 -16.66 -3.91
CA TYR A 155 -9.74 -18.01 -4.02
C TYR A 155 -9.69 -18.77 -2.69
N LEU A 156 -8.56 -18.72 -1.97
CA LEU A 156 -8.42 -19.32 -0.65
C LEU A 156 -9.41 -18.72 0.35
N ASP A 157 -9.57 -17.39 0.35
CA ASP A 157 -10.51 -16.69 1.22
C ASP A 157 -11.96 -17.09 0.93
N LYS A 158 -12.33 -17.32 -0.34
CA LYS A 158 -13.65 -17.83 -0.72
C LYS A 158 -13.89 -19.23 -0.13
N ILE A 159 -12.94 -20.16 -0.31
CA ILE A 159 -13.05 -21.53 0.22
C ILE A 159 -13.17 -21.52 1.74
N MET A 160 -12.40 -20.66 2.42
CA MET A 160 -12.44 -20.56 3.88
C MET A 160 -13.76 -20.00 4.38
N LYS A 161 -14.38 -19.05 3.67
CA LYS A 161 -15.72 -18.55 3.98
C LYS A 161 -16.82 -19.59 3.75
N ASP A 162 -16.72 -20.40 2.70
CA ASP A 162 -17.72 -21.44 2.39
C ASP A 162 -17.69 -22.63 3.37
N LYS A 163 -16.65 -22.72 4.23
CA LYS A 163 -16.49 -23.77 5.26
C LYS A 163 -16.91 -23.36 6.68
N VAL A 164 -17.29 -22.10 6.90
CA VAL A 164 -17.73 -21.54 8.20
C VAL A 164 -19.22 -21.28 8.16
#